data_AF-L7L5E8-F1
#
_entry.id   AF-L7L5E8-F1
#
_cell.length_a   1.000
_cell.length_b   1.000
_cell.length_c   1.000
_cell.angle_alpha   90.00
_cell.angle_beta   90.00
_cell.angle_gamma   90.00
#
_symmetry.space_group_name_H-M   'P 1'
#
loop_
_entity.id
_entity.type
_entity.pdbx_description
1 polymer ?
#
loop_
_entity_poly.entity_id
_entity_poly.type
_entity_poly.pdbx_seq_one_letter_code
_entity_poly.pdbx_strand_id
1 'polypeptide(L)'
;MNAPKRFAIGLLIAGAGVVGAAGVAGTGHANAQIDVCGSLPGQSTMAGGCEAVAGDTGLALSIAEGGGTAWAQADNYSGPAAIAIGPNSSVKATGNNPGLAIGIAGPGASIVIDGKKGPTCSGEGFAFAGDFQTLQGCWQ
;
A
#
# COMPACT_ATOMS: atom_id res chain seq x y z
N MET A 1 -40.01 10.32 -45.83
CA MET A 1 -38.68 10.89 -45.57
C MET A 1 -38.83 11.88 -44.44
N ASN A 2 -38.19 11.67 -43.28
CA ASN A 2 -37.70 12.71 -42.34
C ASN A 2 -37.12 12.04 -41.09
N ALA A 3 -35.84 12.33 -40.84
CA ALA A 3 -34.98 11.73 -39.82
C ALA A 3 -35.22 12.30 -38.41
N PRO A 4 -34.94 11.55 -37.32
CA PRO A 4 -34.89 12.11 -35.99
C PRO A 4 -33.58 12.89 -35.77
N LYS A 5 -33.73 14.16 -35.37
CA LYS A 5 -32.66 15.07 -34.96
C LYS A 5 -31.98 14.52 -33.69
N ARG A 6 -30.68 14.26 -33.75
CA ARG A 6 -29.85 13.97 -32.57
C ARG A 6 -29.24 15.28 -32.07
N PHE A 7 -29.61 15.65 -30.85
CA PHE A 7 -29.10 16.80 -30.11
C PHE A 7 -27.66 16.52 -29.68
N ALA A 8 -26.70 17.33 -30.13
CA ALA A 8 -25.33 17.28 -29.65
C ALA A 8 -25.23 18.15 -28.38
N ILE A 9 -24.92 17.52 -27.25
CA ILE A 9 -24.53 18.25 -26.03
C ILE A 9 -23.00 18.26 -26.01
N GLY A 10 -22.43 19.42 -26.32
CA GLY A 10 -21.02 19.70 -26.10
C GLY A 10 -20.78 20.08 -24.63
N LEU A 11 -19.68 19.60 -24.06
CA LEU A 11 -19.14 20.12 -22.82
C LEU A 11 -17.89 20.95 -23.15
N LEU A 12 -18.03 22.27 -23.13
CA LEU A 12 -16.93 23.23 -23.09
C LEU A 12 -16.62 23.52 -21.63
N ILE A 13 -15.40 23.24 -21.18
CA ILE A 13 -14.87 23.84 -19.94
C ILE A 13 -13.57 24.52 -20.30
N ALA A 14 -13.63 25.85 -20.35
CA ALA A 14 -12.48 26.73 -20.23
C ALA A 14 -12.22 26.93 -18.72
N GLY A 15 -10.99 26.69 -18.27
CA GLY A 15 -10.55 26.92 -16.90
C GLY A 15 -9.03 26.79 -16.80
N ALA A 16 -8.39 27.83 -16.29
CA ALA A 16 -6.94 27.97 -16.23
C ALA A 16 -6.27 27.00 -15.25
N GLY A 17 -5.10 26.48 -15.65
CA GLY A 17 -4.02 26.07 -14.75
C GLY A 17 -4.21 24.76 -13.97
N VAL A 18 -3.79 23.65 -14.57
CA VAL A 18 -2.95 22.61 -13.93
C VAL A 18 -2.29 21.81 -15.07
N VAL A 19 -0.97 21.68 -15.05
CA VAL A 19 -0.24 20.74 -15.91
C VAL A 19 -0.51 19.35 -15.34
N GLY A 20 -1.60 18.71 -15.80
CA GLY A 20 -1.90 17.32 -15.46
C GLY A 20 -0.89 16.40 -16.13
N ALA A 21 -0.27 15.52 -15.36
CA ALA A 21 0.61 14.47 -15.87
C ALA A 21 -0.11 13.69 -16.98
N ALA A 22 0.51 13.63 -18.17
CA ALA A 22 0.02 12.83 -19.26
C ALA A 22 0.12 11.34 -18.87
N GLY A 23 -1.00 10.75 -18.48
CA GLY A 23 -1.13 9.31 -18.34
C GLY A 23 -1.07 8.66 -19.71
N VAL A 24 -0.09 7.80 -19.93
CA VAL A 24 -0.06 6.91 -21.10
C VAL A 24 -1.14 5.86 -20.90
N ALA A 25 -2.21 5.92 -21.70
CA ALA A 25 -3.25 4.91 -21.72
C ALA A 25 -2.74 3.63 -22.39
N GLY A 26 -2.35 2.63 -21.59
CA GLY A 26 -2.08 1.28 -22.05
C GLY A 26 -3.37 0.48 -22.29
N THR A 27 -3.38 -0.32 -23.35
CA THR A 27 -4.49 -1.20 -23.74
C THR A 27 -4.75 -2.27 -22.67
N GLY A 28 -6.00 -2.42 -22.26
CA GLY A 28 -6.43 -3.18 -21.09
C GLY A 28 -6.10 -4.67 -21.09
N HIS A 29 -5.34 -5.08 -20.09
CA HIS A 29 -5.61 -6.29 -19.31
C HIS A 29 -6.44 -5.84 -18.08
N ALA A 30 -7.18 -6.74 -17.41
CA ALA A 30 -7.74 -6.40 -16.10
C ALA A 30 -6.55 -6.07 -15.18
N ASN A 31 -6.28 -4.79 -15.00
CA ASN A 31 -5.11 -4.33 -14.26
C ASN A 31 -5.30 -4.81 -12.82
N ALA A 32 -4.47 -5.74 -12.37
CA ALA A 32 -4.23 -5.90 -10.95
C ALA A 32 -3.88 -4.50 -10.40
N GLN A 33 -4.81 -3.88 -9.67
CA GLN A 33 -4.57 -2.57 -9.09
C GLN A 33 -3.57 -2.78 -7.96
N ILE A 34 -2.35 -2.29 -8.19
CA ILE A 34 -1.32 -2.24 -7.16
C ILE A 34 -1.45 -0.88 -6.50
N ASP A 35 -1.73 -0.89 -5.21
CA ASP A 35 -1.72 0.30 -4.38
C ASP A 35 -0.37 0.41 -3.68
N VAL A 36 0.35 1.51 -3.91
CA VAL A 36 1.66 1.78 -3.28
C VAL A 36 1.58 3.06 -2.47
N CYS A 37 1.84 2.95 -1.18
CA CYS A 37 1.81 4.04 -0.23
C CYS A 37 3.21 4.18 0.40
N GLY A 38 3.95 5.20 -0.02
CA GLY A 38 5.17 5.62 0.67
C GLY A 38 4.87 6.82 1.57
N SER A 39 5.50 6.86 2.74
CA SER A 39 5.45 8.02 3.63
C SER A 39 6.84 8.49 4.04
N LEU A 40 7.07 9.79 3.83
CA LEU A 40 8.26 10.51 4.27
C LEU A 40 8.08 11.03 5.70
N PRO A 41 9.14 11.49 6.38
CA PRO A 41 9.02 11.92 7.76
C PRO A 41 7.98 13.04 7.94
N GLY A 42 7.08 12.88 8.91
CA GLY A 42 5.97 13.79 9.19
C GLY A 42 4.79 13.72 8.22
N GLN A 43 4.69 12.66 7.41
CA GLN A 43 3.64 12.48 6.41
C GLN A 43 2.79 11.23 6.65
N SER A 44 1.65 11.20 5.95
CA SER A 44 0.79 10.02 5.84
C SER A 44 0.22 9.90 4.43
N THR A 45 0.21 8.69 3.89
CA THR A 45 -0.31 8.39 2.55
C THR A 45 -1.26 7.21 2.63
N MET A 46 -2.39 7.30 1.94
CA MET A 46 -3.39 6.22 1.88
C MET A 46 -3.94 6.12 0.46
N ALA A 47 -4.05 4.91 -0.06
CA ALA A 47 -4.63 4.61 -1.36
C ALA A 47 -5.14 3.17 -1.38
N GLY A 48 -6.40 2.96 -1.73
CA GLY A 48 -7.00 1.62 -1.85
C GLY A 48 -6.72 0.75 -0.63
N GLY A 49 -6.04 -0.38 -0.84
CA GLY A 49 -5.65 -1.33 0.21
C GLY A 49 -4.38 -0.99 0.98
N CYS A 50 -3.71 0.14 0.72
CA CYS A 50 -2.49 0.53 1.42
C CYS A 50 -2.63 1.79 2.29
N GLU A 51 -1.89 1.82 3.39
CA GLU A 51 -1.70 2.99 4.24
C GLU A 51 -0.28 3.01 4.81
N ALA A 52 0.39 4.16 4.74
CA ALA A 52 1.72 4.38 5.30
C ALA A 52 1.74 5.68 6.11
N VAL A 53 2.21 5.60 7.36
CA VAL A 53 2.30 6.73 8.29
C VAL A 53 3.73 6.83 8.81
N ALA A 54 4.32 8.01 8.75
CA ALA A 54 5.67 8.25 9.25
C ALA A 54 5.69 9.45 10.19
N GLY A 55 6.19 9.23 11.41
CA GLY A 55 6.52 10.30 12.35
C GLY A 55 7.68 11.15 11.86
N ASP A 56 8.13 12.12 12.66
CA ASP A 56 9.11 13.15 12.26
C ASP A 56 10.48 12.61 11.81
N THR A 57 10.79 11.35 12.16
CA THR A 57 12.07 10.70 11.85
C THR A 57 11.93 9.33 11.18
N GLY A 58 10.70 8.89 10.88
CA GLY A 58 10.42 7.56 10.33
C GLY A 58 10.27 7.55 8.80
N LEU A 59 10.37 6.35 8.20
CA LEU A 59 10.02 6.10 6.81
C LEU A 59 9.11 4.86 6.73
N ALA A 60 7.95 4.98 6.10
CA ALA A 60 7.01 3.86 6.00
C ALA A 60 6.72 3.51 4.53
N LEU A 61 6.61 2.22 4.23
CA LEU A 61 6.19 1.73 2.92
C LEU A 61 5.11 0.66 3.07
N SER A 62 4.03 0.81 2.32
CA SER A 62 2.95 -0.18 2.23
C SER A 62 2.59 -0.45 0.79
N ILE A 63 2.41 -1.72 0.44
CA ILE A 63 2.03 -2.18 -0.90
C ILE A 63 0.90 -3.18 -0.74
N ALA A 64 -0.22 -2.95 -1.42
CA ALA A 64 -1.33 -3.88 -1.49
C ALA A 64 -1.66 -4.21 -2.95
N GLU A 65 -1.96 -5.48 -3.21
CA GLU A 65 -2.37 -5.95 -4.53
C GLU A 65 -3.47 -7.01 -4.38
N GLY A 66 -4.36 -7.11 -5.36
CA GLY A 66 -5.27 -8.25 -5.49
C GLY A 66 -6.29 -8.40 -4.35
N GLY A 67 -6.66 -7.29 -3.67
CA GLY A 67 -7.58 -7.28 -2.53
C GLY A 67 -6.91 -7.51 -1.17
N GLY A 68 -5.59 -7.41 -1.09
CA GLY A 68 -4.84 -7.37 0.17
C GLY A 68 -4.98 -6.05 0.91
N THR A 69 -4.58 -6.04 2.19
CA THR A 69 -4.51 -4.82 3.02
C THR A 69 -3.12 -4.68 3.65
N ALA A 70 -2.45 -3.57 3.40
CA ALA A 70 -1.11 -3.29 3.92
C ALA A 70 -1.08 -1.98 4.70
N TRP A 71 -0.58 -2.05 5.93
CA TRP A 71 -0.44 -0.90 6.82
C TRP A 71 0.97 -0.86 7.40
N ALA A 72 1.62 0.30 7.33
CA ALA A 72 2.94 0.53 7.90
C ALA A 72 2.97 1.84 8.68
N GLN A 73 3.49 1.80 9.90
CA GLN A 73 3.72 2.99 10.72
C GLN A 73 5.16 3.04 11.22
N ALA A 74 5.85 4.12 10.92
CA ALA A 74 7.25 4.32 11.26
C ALA A 74 7.44 5.51 12.21
N ASP A 75 8.27 5.33 13.24
CA ASP A 75 8.85 6.44 14.02
C ASP A 75 10.29 6.13 14.44
N ASN A 76 10.99 7.09 15.04
CA ASN A 76 12.29 6.90 15.69
C ASN A 76 13.35 6.22 14.79
N TYR A 77 13.55 6.73 13.58
CA TYR A 77 14.47 6.17 12.57
C TYR A 77 14.17 4.72 12.16
N SER A 78 12.90 4.30 12.25
CA SER A 78 12.46 3.00 11.76
C SER A 78 12.03 3.04 10.28
N GLY A 79 12.16 1.89 9.63
CA GLY A 79 11.77 1.64 8.24
C GLY A 79 10.89 0.40 8.06
N PRO A 80 9.63 0.37 8.52
CA PRO A 80 8.71 -0.73 8.24
C PRO A 80 8.22 -0.75 6.79
N ALA A 81 8.21 -1.95 6.21
CA ALA A 81 7.63 -2.26 4.91
C ALA A 81 6.54 -3.35 5.04
N ALA A 82 5.31 -3.03 4.63
CA ALA A 82 4.18 -3.95 4.63
C ALA A 82 3.75 -4.29 3.19
N ILE A 83 3.72 -5.58 2.83
CA ILE A 83 3.38 -6.03 1.48
C ILE A 83 2.30 -7.12 1.56
N ALA A 84 1.09 -6.81 1.11
CA ALA A 84 -0.06 -7.73 1.12
C ALA A 84 -0.47 -8.06 -0.32
N ILE A 85 -0.35 -9.34 -0.68
CA ILE A 85 -0.56 -9.84 -2.05
C ILE A 85 -1.74 -10.80 -2.07
N GLY A 86 -2.79 -10.41 -2.80
CA GLY A 86 -3.97 -11.22 -3.04
C GLY A 86 -5.05 -11.16 -1.95
N PRO A 87 -6.17 -11.87 -2.15
CA PRO A 87 -7.36 -11.71 -1.34
C PRO A 87 -7.15 -12.21 0.09
N ASN A 88 -7.76 -11.50 1.05
CA ASN A 88 -7.66 -11.80 2.49
C ASN A 88 -6.21 -11.81 3.02
N SER A 89 -5.26 -11.23 2.29
CA SER A 89 -3.91 -10.99 2.79
C SER A 89 -3.88 -9.71 3.63
N SER A 90 -3.20 -9.73 4.78
CA SER A 90 -3.08 -8.55 5.64
C SER A 90 -1.66 -8.44 6.20
N VAL A 91 -1.07 -7.25 6.11
CA VAL A 91 0.19 -6.95 6.79
C VAL A 91 0.06 -5.68 7.59
N LYS A 92 0.39 -5.77 8.88
CA LYS A 92 0.50 -4.62 9.76
C LYS A 92 1.93 -4.53 10.31
N ALA A 93 2.66 -3.50 9.92
CA ALA A 93 4.05 -3.30 10.34
C ALA A 93 4.21 -2.00 11.13
N THR A 94 4.71 -2.08 12.36
CA THR A 94 5.00 -0.92 13.21
C THR A 94 6.48 -0.90 13.52
N GLY A 95 7.15 0.22 13.27
CA GLY A 95 8.53 0.46 13.68
C GLY A 95 8.57 1.47 14.83
N ASN A 96 9.06 1.02 15.99
CA ASN A 96 9.17 1.87 17.21
C ASN A 96 10.61 2.21 17.60
N ASN A 97 11.58 1.43 17.11
CA ASN A 97 13.00 1.58 17.43
C ASN A 97 13.81 1.82 16.15
N PRO A 98 15.05 2.31 16.21
CA PRO A 98 15.88 2.38 15.01
C PRO A 98 16.05 0.98 14.40
N GLY A 99 15.72 0.83 13.11
CA GLY A 99 15.82 -0.46 12.42
C GLY A 99 14.82 -0.68 11.30
N LEU A 100 14.91 -1.84 10.66
CA LEU A 100 14.08 -2.24 9.53
C LEU A 100 13.09 -3.33 9.96
N ALA A 101 11.85 -3.24 9.51
CA ALA A 101 10.88 -4.33 9.60
C ALA A 101 10.29 -4.59 8.23
N ILE A 102 10.06 -5.85 7.87
CA ILE A 102 9.45 -6.22 6.59
C ILE A 102 8.46 -7.36 6.79
N GLY A 103 7.27 -7.24 6.20
CA GLY A 103 6.26 -8.29 6.18
C GLY A 103 5.71 -8.47 4.77
N ILE A 104 5.59 -9.72 4.33
CA ILE A 104 5.08 -10.13 3.02
C ILE A 104 4.04 -11.23 3.24
N ALA A 105 2.76 -10.92 3.06
CA ALA A 105 1.66 -11.87 3.17
C ALA A 105 1.11 -12.19 1.78
N GLY A 106 0.95 -13.48 1.50
CA GLY A 106 0.19 -13.99 0.37
C GLY A 106 -1.30 -14.18 0.69
N PRO A 107 -2.10 -14.73 -0.24
CA PRO A 107 -3.54 -14.88 -0.07
C PRO A 107 -3.91 -15.66 1.19
N GLY A 108 -4.82 -15.12 2.01
CA GLY A 108 -5.26 -15.76 3.25
C GLY A 108 -4.23 -15.79 4.39
N ALA A 109 -3.10 -15.10 4.25
CA ALA A 109 -2.11 -14.93 5.31
C ALA A 109 -2.24 -13.55 6.00
N SER A 110 -1.89 -13.52 7.28
CA SER A 110 -1.91 -12.30 8.10
C SER A 110 -0.63 -12.18 8.91
N ILE A 111 0.01 -11.00 8.82
CA ILE A 111 1.26 -10.68 9.49
C ILE A 111 1.08 -9.47 10.39
N VAL A 112 1.61 -9.58 11.60
CA VAL A 112 1.71 -8.45 12.54
C VAL A 112 3.15 -8.31 13.02
N ILE A 113 3.71 -7.11 12.83
CA ILE A 113 4.99 -6.68 13.36
C ILE A 113 4.73 -5.47 14.27
N ASP A 114 4.99 -5.60 15.56
CA ASP A 114 4.71 -4.55 16.56
C ASP A 114 5.97 -3.74 16.95
N GLY A 115 7.16 -4.15 16.48
CA GLY A 115 8.45 -3.53 16.78
C GLY A 115 8.88 -3.64 18.25
N LYS A 116 8.25 -4.55 19.01
CA LYS A 116 8.51 -4.80 20.45
C LYS A 116 8.77 -6.28 20.72
N LYS A 117 8.04 -7.15 20.03
CA LYS A 117 8.15 -8.60 20.05
C LYS A 117 8.41 -9.09 18.63
N GLY A 118 8.81 -10.36 18.51
CA GLY A 118 8.96 -10.99 17.21
C GLY A 118 7.68 -10.92 16.39
N PRO A 119 7.82 -10.88 15.05
CA PRO A 119 6.67 -10.83 14.17
C PRO A 119 5.84 -12.10 14.27
N THR A 120 4.52 -11.95 14.10
CA THR A 120 3.57 -13.06 14.12
C THR A 120 3.03 -13.29 12.72
N CYS A 121 3.20 -14.51 12.22
CA CYS A 121 2.66 -15.00 10.95
C CYS A 121 1.49 -15.94 11.26
N SER A 122 0.38 -15.79 10.55
CA SER A 122 -0.82 -16.59 10.75
C SER A 122 -1.60 -16.72 9.44
N GLY A 123 -2.57 -17.65 9.40
CA GLY A 123 -3.40 -17.91 8.24
C GLY A 123 -3.03 -19.21 7.54
N GLU A 124 -3.50 -19.41 6.31
CA GLU A 124 -3.21 -20.62 5.51
C GLU A 124 -2.27 -20.36 4.32
N GLY A 125 -2.01 -19.08 4.02
CA GLY A 125 -1.15 -18.66 2.92
C GLY A 125 0.32 -18.51 3.29
N PHE A 126 1.12 -18.17 2.28
CA PHE A 126 2.52 -17.78 2.45
C PHE A 126 2.63 -16.55 3.34
N ALA A 127 3.50 -16.61 4.36
CA ALA A 127 3.78 -15.46 5.20
C ALA A 127 5.27 -15.40 5.54
N PHE A 128 5.89 -14.27 5.23
CA PHE A 128 7.26 -13.99 5.62
C PHE A 128 7.34 -12.66 6.35
N ALA A 129 7.91 -12.64 7.55
CA ALA A 129 8.23 -11.40 8.21
C ALA A 129 9.59 -11.46 8.89
N GLY A 130 10.29 -10.33 8.84
CA GLY A 130 11.53 -10.10 9.56
C GLY A 130 11.47 -8.77 10.27
N ASP A 131 11.94 -8.73 11.50
CA ASP A 131 12.09 -7.52 12.29
C ASP A 131 13.53 -7.42 12.79
N PHE A 132 14.29 -6.48 12.22
CA PHE A 132 15.67 -6.21 12.62
C PHE A 132 15.77 -5.42 13.92
N GLN A 133 14.66 -4.86 14.42
CA GLN A 133 14.61 -4.21 15.73
C GLN A 133 14.67 -5.25 16.85
N THR A 134 14.00 -6.40 16.64
CA THR A 134 13.99 -7.53 17.59
C THR A 134 14.92 -8.67 17.19
N LEU A 135 15.47 -8.64 15.97
CA LEU A 135 16.27 -9.72 15.35
C LEU A 135 15.50 -11.05 15.26
N GLN A 136 14.19 -10.96 15.03
CA GLN A 136 13.30 -12.10 14.95
C GLN A 136 12.58 -12.14 13.61
N GLY A 137 12.13 -13.32 13.22
CA GLY A 137 11.37 -13.53 12.00
C GLY A 137 10.32 -14.60 12.19
N CYS A 138 9.33 -14.60 11.30
CA CYS A 138 8.37 -15.66 11.17
C CYS A 138 8.26 -16.08 9.71
N TRP A 139 7.98 -17.36 9.51
CA TRP A 139 7.85 -17.99 8.21
C TRP A 139 6.70 -18.99 8.25
N GLN A 140 5.86 -18.97 7.21
CA GLN A 140 4.82 -19.96 6.95
C GLN A 140 4.74 -20.27 5.46
#